data_AF-A0A0G0QRW4-F1
#
_entry.id   AF-A0A0G0QRW4-F1
#
_cell.length_a   1.000
_cell.length_b   1.000
_cell.length_c   1.000
_cell.angle_alpha   90.00
_cell.angle_beta   90.00
_cell.angle_gamma   90.00
#
_symmetry.space_group_name_H-M   'P 1'
#
loop_
_entity.id
_entity.type
_entity.pdbx_description
1 polymer ?
#
loop_
_entity_poly.entity_id
_entity_poly.type
_entity_poly.pdbx_seq_one_letter_code
_entity_poly.pdbx_strand_id
1 'polypeptide(L)'
;MINLLPAGQKIKISNDYHNRRATAVGLLTMVVIFSGLVLLGAFYFSALIGLGASVGQEAVKNREESRGQYEHQLSELRQNLTLLKGLTSNNFSVEAIFEKLAKTKMAGIKIKALQYSLDDKGQVALKMQITATTRKIAVEYISNLKKMEEIADVVHPILIEAKNLSIPLELVLKK
;
A
#
# COMPACT_ATOMS: atom_id res chain seq x y z
N MET A 1 -67.87 -21.43 19.96
CA MET A 1 -68.52 -21.29 21.28
C MET A 1 -68.13 -19.98 22.01
N ILE A 2 -67.97 -18.84 21.31
CA ILE A 2 -67.59 -17.55 21.95
C ILE A 2 -68.83 -16.68 22.26
N ASN A 3 -69.99 -16.99 21.69
CA ASN A 3 -71.14 -16.10 21.75
C ASN A 3 -71.87 -16.06 23.12
N LEU A 4 -71.64 -17.05 23.99
CA LEU A 4 -72.36 -17.22 25.28
C LEU A 4 -71.71 -16.52 26.49
N LEU A 5 -70.57 -15.86 26.31
CA LEU A 5 -69.85 -15.23 27.43
C LEU A 5 -70.32 -13.78 27.69
N PRO A 6 -70.43 -13.34 28.96
CA PRO A 6 -70.70 -11.94 29.31
C PRO A 6 -69.65 -11.00 28.70
N ALA A 7 -70.07 -9.79 28.31
CA ALA A 7 -69.22 -8.83 27.59
C ALA A 7 -67.87 -8.56 28.29
N GLY A 8 -67.85 -8.48 29.63
CA GLY A 8 -66.63 -8.28 30.41
C GLY A 8 -65.63 -9.44 30.32
N GLN A 9 -66.11 -10.68 30.23
CA GLN A 9 -65.22 -11.86 30.07
C GLN A 9 -64.70 -11.97 28.63
N LYS A 10 -65.50 -11.58 27.62
CA LYS A 10 -65.07 -11.53 26.22
C LYS A 10 -63.89 -10.57 26.03
N ILE A 11 -63.94 -9.38 26.64
CA ILE A 11 -62.84 -8.40 26.58
C ILE A 11 -61.57 -8.94 27.24
N LYS A 12 -61.70 -9.55 28.42
CA LYS A 12 -60.56 -10.12 29.14
C LYS A 12 -59.87 -11.24 28.36
N ILE A 13 -60.66 -12.14 27.75
CA ILE A 13 -60.15 -13.25 26.93
C ILE A 13 -59.50 -12.72 25.64
N SER A 14 -60.10 -11.71 25.00
CA SER A 14 -59.53 -11.09 23.79
C SER A 14 -58.16 -10.45 24.06
N ASN A 15 -58.03 -9.73 25.17
CA ASN A 15 -56.77 -9.11 25.57
C ASN A 15 -55.73 -10.16 25.97
N ASP A 16 -56.13 -11.21 26.69
CA ASP A 16 -55.20 -12.28 27.07
C ASP A 16 -54.71 -13.07 25.84
N TYR A 17 -55.59 -13.31 24.86
CA TYR A 17 -55.21 -13.92 23.58
C TYR A 17 -54.26 -13.03 22.77
N HIS A 18 -54.53 -11.72 22.68
CA HIS A 18 -53.62 -10.77 22.04
C HIS A 18 -52.25 -10.72 22.70
N ASN A 19 -52.21 -10.67 24.04
CA ASN A 19 -50.96 -10.66 24.78
C ASN A 19 -50.18 -11.95 24.58
N ARG A 20 -50.82 -13.13 24.65
CA ARG A 20 -50.16 -14.41 24.37
C ARG A 20 -49.62 -14.48 22.95
N ARG A 21 -50.38 -13.99 21.97
CA ARG A 21 -49.94 -13.91 20.58
C ARG A 21 -48.76 -12.95 20.42
N ALA A 22 -48.81 -11.78 21.05
CA ALA A 22 -47.72 -10.81 21.02
C ALA A 22 -46.44 -11.37 21.65
N THR A 23 -46.55 -12.08 22.78
CA THR A 23 -45.42 -12.75 23.43
C THR A 23 -44.84 -13.85 22.52
N ALA A 24 -45.68 -14.68 21.91
CA ALA A 24 -45.23 -15.75 21.01
C ALA A 24 -44.52 -15.18 19.76
N VAL A 25 -45.11 -14.16 19.14
CA VAL A 25 -44.51 -13.47 17.98
C VAL A 25 -43.20 -12.80 18.40
N GLY A 26 -43.19 -12.08 19.52
CA GLY A 26 -42.01 -11.40 20.06
C GLY A 26 -40.84 -12.35 20.28
N LEU A 27 -41.11 -13.50 20.89
CA LEU A 27 -40.11 -14.54 21.15
C LEU A 27 -39.56 -15.12 19.84
N LEU A 28 -40.43 -15.36 18.85
CA LEU A 28 -40.01 -15.85 17.53
C LEU A 28 -39.14 -14.81 16.79
N THR A 29 -39.53 -13.53 16.80
CA THR A 29 -38.68 -12.45 16.24
C THR A 29 -37.34 -12.35 16.97
N MET A 30 -37.30 -12.53 18.29
CA MET A 30 -36.04 -12.47 19.04
C MET A 30 -35.08 -13.58 18.57
N VAL A 31 -35.58 -14.80 18.39
CA VAL A 31 -34.76 -15.93 17.88
C VAL A 31 -34.21 -15.63 16.48
N VAL A 32 -35.01 -15.05 15.59
CA VAL A 32 -34.59 -14.66 14.23
C VAL A 32 -33.52 -13.57 14.26
N ILE A 33 -33.68 -12.56 15.13
CA ILE A 33 -32.69 -11.50 15.28
C ILE A 33 -31.37 -12.08 15.82
N PHE A 34 -31.43 -12.95 16.83
CA PHE A 34 -30.25 -13.55 17.42
C PHE A 34 -29.50 -14.45 16.44
N SER A 35 -30.21 -15.31 15.70
CA SER A 35 -29.61 -16.15 14.67
C SER A 35 -29.04 -15.33 13.52
N GLY A 36 -29.72 -14.25 13.12
CA GLY A 36 -29.22 -13.29 12.15
C GLY A 36 -27.91 -12.64 12.60
N LEU A 37 -27.81 -12.22 13.86
CA LEU A 37 -26.60 -11.61 14.44
C LEU A 37 -25.41 -12.58 14.46
N VAL A 38 -25.65 -13.84 14.82
CA VAL A 38 -24.62 -14.90 14.82
C VAL A 38 -24.14 -15.17 13.39
N LEU A 39 -25.07 -15.31 12.44
CA LEU A 39 -24.73 -15.51 11.02
C LEU A 39 -23.98 -14.30 10.45
N LEU A 40 -24.39 -13.07 10.80
CA LEU A 40 -23.71 -11.86 10.35
C LEU A 40 -22.27 -11.81 10.85
N GLY A 41 -22.04 -12.18 12.11
CA GLY A 41 -20.70 -12.30 12.68
C GLY A 41 -19.86 -13.35 11.94
N ALA A 42 -20.41 -14.53 11.71
CA ALA A 42 -19.73 -15.59 10.96
C ALA A 42 -19.39 -15.17 9.53
N PHE A 43 -20.32 -14.51 8.83
CA PHE A 43 -20.11 -13.96 7.48
C PHE A 43 -19.08 -12.84 7.48
N TYR A 44 -19.09 -11.94 8.46
CA TYR A 44 -18.11 -10.87 8.58
C TYR A 44 -16.69 -11.43 8.74
N PHE A 45 -16.48 -12.39 9.63
CA PHE A 45 -15.18 -13.04 9.81
C PHE A 45 -14.78 -13.88 8.60
N SER A 46 -15.72 -14.59 7.98
CA SER A 46 -15.46 -15.35 6.73
C SER A 46 -15.06 -14.42 5.58
N ALA A 47 -15.73 -13.28 5.41
CA ALA A 47 -15.39 -12.27 4.41
C ALA A 47 -14.02 -11.63 4.70
N LEU A 48 -13.69 -11.36 5.96
CA LEU A 48 -12.39 -10.80 6.35
C LEU A 48 -11.24 -11.77 6.04
N ILE A 49 -11.43 -13.07 6.30
CA ILE A 49 -10.46 -14.12 5.99
C ILE A 49 -10.37 -14.34 4.48
N GLY A 50 -11.50 -14.33 3.76
CA GLY A 50 -11.55 -14.46 2.31
C GLY A 50 -10.89 -13.28 1.56
N LEU A 51 -11.04 -12.05 2.05
CA LEU A 51 -10.31 -10.89 1.54
C LEU A 51 -8.80 -11.01 1.82
N GLY A 52 -8.42 -11.45 3.02
CA GLY A 52 -7.01 -11.66 3.37
C GLY A 52 -6.33 -12.72 2.49
N ALA A 53 -7.04 -13.82 2.19
CA ALA A 53 -6.52 -14.90 1.35
C ALA A 53 -6.44 -14.52 -0.14
N SER A 54 -7.42 -13.79 -0.67
CA SER A 54 -7.42 -13.32 -2.06
C SER A 54 -6.36 -12.24 -2.31
N VAL A 55 -6.20 -11.27 -1.40
CA VAL A 55 -5.13 -10.27 -1.46
C VAL A 55 -3.75 -10.94 -1.34
N GLY A 56 -3.63 -11.99 -0.52
CA GLY A 56 -2.40 -12.79 -0.40
C GLY A 56 -2.05 -13.55 -1.69
N GLN A 57 -3.02 -14.19 -2.34
CA GLN A 57 -2.80 -14.91 -3.60
C GLN A 57 -2.53 -13.98 -4.78
N GLU A 58 -3.23 -12.85 -4.89
CA GLU A 58 -2.96 -11.84 -5.92
C GLU A 58 -1.59 -11.18 -5.72
N ALA A 59 -1.15 -10.98 -4.47
CA ALA A 59 0.19 -10.47 -4.17
C ALA A 59 1.30 -11.48 -4.49
N VAL A 60 1.06 -12.79 -4.32
CA VAL A 60 2.02 -13.85 -4.67
C VAL A 60 2.09 -14.05 -6.19
N LYS A 61 0.94 -14.09 -6.87
CA LYS A 61 0.86 -14.24 -8.34
C LYS A 61 1.49 -13.05 -9.07
N ASN A 62 1.23 -11.81 -8.62
CA ASN A 62 1.91 -10.63 -9.15
C ASN A 62 3.42 -10.63 -8.88
N ARG A 63 3.89 -11.24 -7.77
CA ARG A 63 5.32 -11.32 -7.45
C ARG A 63 6.08 -12.25 -8.39
N GLU A 64 5.48 -13.38 -8.77
CA GLU A 64 6.09 -14.35 -9.67
C GLU A 64 6.10 -13.87 -11.13
N GLU A 65 5.00 -13.32 -11.63
CA GLU A 65 4.92 -12.72 -12.97
C GLU A 65 5.87 -11.52 -13.12
N SER A 66 5.95 -10.67 -12.09
CA SER A 66 6.88 -9.54 -12.10
C SER A 66 8.34 -10.00 -12.04
N ARG A 67 8.67 -11.08 -11.31
CA ARG A 67 10.06 -11.56 -11.19
C ARG A 67 10.61 -12.06 -12.51
N GLY A 68 9.82 -12.78 -13.32
CA GLY A 68 10.23 -13.20 -14.67
C GLY A 68 10.45 -12.01 -15.61
N GLN A 69 9.61 -10.98 -15.52
CA GLN A 69 9.78 -9.74 -16.29
C GLN A 69 11.00 -8.93 -15.83
N TYR A 70 11.25 -8.84 -14.52
CA TYR A 70 12.44 -8.18 -13.98
C TYR A 70 13.72 -8.91 -14.37
N GLU A 71 13.74 -10.24 -14.37
CA GLU A 71 14.91 -11.03 -14.81
C GLU A 71 15.19 -10.85 -16.31
N HIS A 72 14.14 -10.81 -17.15
CA HIS A 72 14.27 -10.48 -18.56
C HIS A 72 14.78 -9.05 -18.78
N GLN A 73 14.18 -8.05 -18.14
CA GLN A 73 14.64 -6.66 -18.21
C GLN A 73 16.07 -6.50 -17.68
N LEU A 74 16.47 -7.23 -16.62
CA LEU A 74 17.85 -7.22 -16.12
C LEU A 74 18.81 -7.82 -17.14
N SER A 75 18.41 -8.88 -17.84
CA SER A 75 19.23 -9.51 -18.88
C SER A 75 19.40 -8.60 -20.09
N GLU A 76 18.33 -7.91 -20.49
CA GLU A 76 18.33 -6.95 -21.60
C GLU A 76 19.17 -5.73 -21.22
N LEU A 77 19.04 -5.23 -20.00
CA LEU A 77 19.85 -4.14 -19.47
C LEU A 77 21.32 -4.56 -19.39
N ARG A 78 21.64 -5.78 -18.95
CA ARG A 78 23.01 -6.31 -18.95
C ARG A 78 23.57 -6.41 -20.37
N GLN A 79 22.80 -6.88 -21.34
CA GLN A 79 23.23 -6.92 -22.75
C GLN A 79 23.48 -5.51 -23.28
N ASN A 80 22.57 -4.57 -23.06
CA ASN A 80 22.72 -3.18 -23.47
C ASN A 80 23.93 -2.50 -22.78
N LEU A 81 24.18 -2.79 -21.50
CA LEU A 81 25.35 -2.30 -20.76
C LEU A 81 26.66 -2.95 -21.23
N THR A 82 26.64 -4.21 -21.66
CA THR A 82 27.81 -4.89 -22.24
C THR A 82 28.16 -4.28 -23.60
N LEU A 83 27.15 -3.93 -24.39
CA LEU A 83 27.33 -3.20 -25.65
C LEU A 83 27.86 -1.77 -25.41
N LEU A 84 27.42 -1.09 -24.34
CA LEU A 84 27.98 0.20 -23.91
C LEU A 84 29.41 0.10 -23.35
N LYS A 85 29.76 -0.99 -22.65
CA LYS A 85 31.13 -1.22 -22.13
C LYS A 85 32.17 -1.34 -23.25
N GLY A 86 31.76 -1.66 -24.47
CA GLY A 86 32.63 -1.63 -25.65
C GLY A 86 32.98 -0.22 -26.17
N LEU A 87 32.31 0.83 -25.69
CA LEU A 87 32.37 2.17 -26.29
C LEU A 87 32.93 3.30 -25.40
N THR A 88 33.12 3.10 -24.08
CA THR A 88 33.70 4.18 -23.24
C THR A 88 34.57 3.65 -22.11
N SER A 89 35.88 3.86 -22.25
CA SER A 89 36.92 3.62 -21.24
C SER A 89 36.97 4.71 -20.16
N ASN A 90 35.82 5.08 -19.56
CA ASN A 90 35.82 6.01 -18.42
C ASN A 90 35.10 5.41 -17.21
N ASN A 91 35.89 5.21 -16.16
CA ASN A 91 35.57 4.57 -14.88
C ASN A 91 34.57 5.34 -14.01
N PHE A 92 33.32 5.49 -14.46
CA PHE A 92 32.21 5.87 -13.59
C PHE A 92 31.10 4.82 -13.70
N SER A 93 31.20 3.79 -12.86
CA SER A 93 30.18 2.74 -12.85
C SER A 93 28.93 3.28 -12.15
N VAL A 94 27.99 3.74 -12.97
CA VAL A 94 26.63 4.12 -12.56
C VAL A 94 26.00 3.02 -11.69
N GLU A 95 26.30 1.75 -12.00
CA GLU A 95 25.88 0.56 -11.24
C GLU A 95 26.32 0.64 -9.77
N ALA A 96 27.55 1.08 -9.49
CA ALA A 96 28.07 1.19 -8.12
C ALA A 96 27.34 2.28 -7.31
N ILE A 97 26.91 3.36 -7.96
CA ILE A 97 26.16 4.45 -7.34
C ILE A 97 24.74 3.99 -7.01
N PHE A 98 24.10 3.24 -7.93
CA PHE A 98 22.81 2.61 -7.66
C PHE A 98 22.88 1.65 -6.47
N GLU A 99 23.90 0.81 -6.38
CA GLU A 99 24.07 -0.09 -5.23
C GLU A 99 24.26 0.68 -3.92
N LYS A 100 25.02 1.78 -3.93
CA LYS A 100 25.20 2.63 -2.75
C LYS A 100 23.90 3.31 -2.34
N LEU A 101 23.14 3.87 -3.29
CA LEU A 101 21.83 4.47 -3.03
C LEU A 101 20.82 3.45 -2.46
N ALA A 102 20.86 2.21 -2.96
CA ALA A 102 20.05 1.11 -2.42
C ALA A 102 20.44 0.75 -0.98
N LYS A 103 21.74 0.80 -0.64
CA LYS A 103 22.25 0.55 0.72
C LYS A 103 21.95 1.69 1.69
N THR A 104 21.88 2.94 1.21
CA THR A 104 21.53 4.11 2.04
C THR A 104 20.01 4.27 2.23
N LYS A 105 19.22 3.29 1.82
CA LYS A 105 17.77 3.30 2.00
C LYS A 105 17.41 3.34 3.49
N MET A 106 16.76 4.42 3.91
CA MET A 106 16.25 4.61 5.27
C MET A 106 14.80 4.14 5.40
N ALA A 107 14.40 3.70 6.58
CA ALA A 107 13.01 3.39 6.89
C ALA A 107 12.13 4.63 6.69
N GLY A 108 11.03 4.49 5.93
CA GLY A 108 10.16 5.62 5.58
C GLY A 108 10.55 6.40 4.32
N ILE A 109 11.59 5.98 3.58
CA ILE A 109 11.92 6.45 2.24
C ILE A 109 11.60 5.37 1.20
N LYS A 110 10.86 5.74 0.15
CA LYS A 110 10.60 4.90 -1.04
C LYS A 110 11.11 5.61 -2.29
N ILE A 111 11.98 4.98 -3.05
CA ILE A 111 12.41 5.45 -4.37
C ILE A 111 11.37 4.96 -5.38
N LYS A 112 10.72 5.87 -6.11
CA LYS A 112 9.69 5.56 -7.12
C LYS A 112 10.26 5.47 -8.52
N ALA A 113 11.13 6.39 -8.86
CA ALA A 113 11.72 6.48 -10.18
C ALA A 113 13.17 6.96 -10.04
N LEU A 114 14.00 6.47 -10.94
CA LEU A 114 15.37 6.92 -11.06
C LEU A 114 15.71 6.96 -12.55
N GLN A 115 16.16 8.12 -13.00
CA GLN A 115 16.52 8.42 -14.37
C GLN A 115 17.94 8.95 -14.41
N TYR A 116 18.69 8.47 -15.40
CA TYR A 116 20.06 8.84 -15.65
C TYR A 116 20.12 9.70 -16.91
N SER A 117 20.82 10.82 -16.86
CA SER A 117 21.11 11.64 -18.04
C SER A 117 22.56 12.11 -18.01
N LEU A 118 23.23 12.00 -19.15
CA LEU A 118 24.47 12.71 -19.42
C LEU A 118 24.10 14.09 -19.96
N ASP A 119 24.55 15.14 -19.28
CA ASP A 119 24.47 16.50 -19.79
C ASP A 119 25.50 16.71 -20.92
N ASP A 120 25.26 17.68 -21.80
CA ASP A 120 26.11 17.98 -22.97
C ASP A 120 27.57 18.32 -22.58
N LYS A 121 27.80 18.66 -21.30
CA LYS A 121 29.12 18.91 -20.70
C LYS A 121 29.82 17.65 -20.21
N GLY A 122 29.26 16.47 -20.47
CA GLY A 122 29.73 15.17 -19.97
C GLY A 122 29.65 15.06 -18.45
N GLN A 123 28.72 15.79 -17.82
CA GLN A 123 28.39 15.64 -16.41
C GLN A 123 27.26 14.63 -16.28
N VAL A 124 27.34 13.79 -15.25
CA VAL A 124 26.32 12.80 -14.99
C VAL A 124 25.32 13.37 -13.99
N ALA A 125 24.07 13.49 -14.43
CA ALA A 125 22.95 13.90 -13.59
C ALA A 125 22.02 12.70 -13.34
N LEU A 126 21.72 12.45 -12.07
CA LEU A 126 20.83 11.39 -11.62
C LEU A 126 19.55 12.01 -11.05
N LYS A 127 18.45 11.90 -11.79
CA LYS A 127 17.13 12.37 -11.34
C LYS A 127 16.43 11.24 -10.61
N MET A 128 16.02 11.49 -9.37
CA MET A 128 15.40 10.50 -8.51
C MET A 128 14.10 11.05 -7.94
N GLN A 129 13.02 10.29 -8.02
CA GLN A 129 11.78 10.61 -7.32
C GLN A 129 11.69 9.77 -6.06
N ILE A 130 11.71 10.42 -4.89
CA ILE A 130 11.53 9.75 -3.60
C ILE A 130 10.17 10.09 -2.99
N THR A 131 9.69 9.22 -2.12
CA THR A 131 8.55 9.46 -1.24
C THR A 131 9.00 9.27 0.21
N ALA A 132 8.76 10.27 1.05
CA ALA A 132 9.14 10.27 2.45
C ALA A 132 7.91 10.35 3.36
N THR A 133 7.88 9.55 4.43
CA THR A 133 6.77 9.56 5.40
C THR A 133 6.63 10.91 6.11
N THR A 134 7.75 11.55 6.46
CA THR A 134 7.79 12.85 7.14
C THR A 134 8.87 13.76 6.57
N ARG A 135 8.72 15.08 6.77
CA ARG A 135 9.73 16.09 6.41
C ARG A 135 11.09 15.82 7.07
N LYS A 136 11.10 15.41 8.34
CA LYS A 136 12.34 15.11 9.07
C LYS A 136 13.14 13.98 8.39
N ILE A 137 12.45 12.90 8.02
CA ILE A 137 13.06 11.76 7.33
C ILE A 137 13.58 12.19 5.94
N ALA A 138 12.86 13.04 5.22
CA ALA A 138 13.31 13.58 3.94
C ALA A 138 14.59 14.41 4.06
N VAL A 139 14.65 15.32 5.04
CA VAL A 139 15.82 16.18 5.27
C VAL A 139 17.04 15.35 5.68
N GLU A 140 16.85 14.37 6.56
CA GLU A 140 17.92 13.47 7.00
C GLU A 140 18.47 12.64 5.84
N TYR A 141 17.58 12.11 5.00
CA TYR A 141 17.98 11.37 3.80
C TYR A 141 18.76 12.25 2.81
N ILE A 142 18.29 13.47 2.52
CA ILE A 142 18.99 14.43 1.66
C ILE A 142 20.36 14.80 2.25
N SER A 143 20.45 15.01 3.57
CA SER A 143 21.72 15.28 4.23
C SER A 143 22.69 14.11 4.13
N ASN A 144 22.21 12.87 4.18
CA ASN A 144 23.03 11.67 4.01
C ASN A 144 23.52 11.53 2.56
N LEU A 145 22.69 11.88 1.57
CA LEU A 145 23.10 11.94 0.17
C LEU A 145 24.20 12.98 -0.06
N LYS A 146 24.07 14.18 0.52
CA LYS A 146 25.10 15.24 0.41
C LYS A 146 26.46 14.87 1.01
N LYS A 147 26.50 13.89 1.94
CA LYS A 147 27.73 13.40 2.56
C LYS A 147 28.43 12.31 1.74
N MET A 148 27.81 11.80 0.67
CA MET A 148 28.45 10.80 -0.18
C MET A 148 29.56 11.43 -1.01
N GLU A 149 30.73 10.80 -1.04
CA GLU A 149 31.90 11.33 -1.74
C GLU A 149 31.66 11.49 -3.24
N GLU A 150 30.87 10.60 -3.85
CA GLU A 150 30.55 10.60 -5.28
C GLU A 150 29.55 11.68 -5.71
N ILE A 151 28.83 12.29 -4.75
CA ILE A 151 27.80 13.30 -5.03
C ILE A 151 28.42 14.69 -4.89
N ALA A 152 28.40 15.45 -5.98
CA ALA A 152 28.86 16.84 -6.04
C ALA A 152 27.82 17.77 -5.42
N ASP A 153 26.56 17.60 -5.81
CA ASP A 153 25.45 18.40 -5.30
C ASP A 153 24.13 17.62 -5.34
N VAL A 154 23.19 18.04 -4.49
CA VAL A 154 21.83 17.50 -4.41
C VAL A 154 20.86 18.66 -4.53
N VAL A 155 20.27 18.80 -5.72
CA VAL A 155 19.21 19.76 -6.00
C VAL A 155 17.88 19.16 -5.58
N HIS A 156 17.14 19.91 -4.75
CA HIS A 156 15.82 19.50 -4.27
C HIS A 156 14.91 20.73 -4.12
N PRO A 157 13.59 20.58 -4.32
CA PRO A 157 12.65 21.66 -4.07
C PRO A 157 12.54 21.99 -2.58
N ILE A 158 11.93 23.14 -2.27
CA ILE A 158 11.61 23.53 -0.90
C ILE A 158 10.62 22.52 -0.30
N LEU A 159 10.99 21.92 0.83
CA LEU A 159 10.17 20.92 1.51
C LEU A 159 9.09 21.62 2.35
N ILE A 160 7.84 21.51 1.92
CA ILE A 160 6.66 21.98 2.64
C ILE A 160 6.29 20.97 3.75
N GLU A 161 5.72 21.44 4.86
CA GLU A 161 5.26 20.55 5.94
C GLU A 161 4.01 19.77 5.53
N ALA A 162 4.22 18.57 4.99
CA ALA A 162 3.17 17.61 4.72
C ALA A 162 3.60 16.19 5.10
N LYS A 163 2.61 15.31 5.31
CA LYS A 163 2.82 13.85 5.46
C LYS A 163 2.86 13.23 4.05
N ASN A 164 3.70 12.20 3.86
CA ASN A 164 3.85 11.49 2.57
C ASN A 164 4.30 12.38 1.39
N LEU A 165 5.42 13.08 1.57
CA LEU A 165 5.98 13.98 0.57
C LEU A 165 6.58 13.21 -0.61
N SER A 166 6.13 13.48 -1.83
CA SER A 166 6.87 13.09 -3.04
C SER A 166 7.85 14.20 -3.40
N ILE A 167 9.15 13.88 -3.45
CA ILE A 167 10.21 14.85 -3.65
C ILE A 167 11.02 14.44 -4.89
N PRO A 168 11.02 15.24 -5.96
CA PRO A 168 12.00 15.10 -7.02
C PRO A 168 13.37 15.58 -6.50
N LEU A 169 14.39 14.76 -6.69
CA LEU A 169 15.78 15.03 -6.37
C LEU A 169 16.60 14.94 -7.64
N GLU A 170 17.61 15.77 -7.77
CA GLU A 170 18.61 15.69 -8.83
C GLU A 170 19.99 15.66 -8.17
N LEU A 171 20.72 14.58 -8.40
CA LEU A 171 22.05 14.34 -7.87
C LEU A 171 23.05 14.59 -9.00
N VAL A 172 23.93 15.57 -8.79
CA VAL A 172 25.05 15.84 -9.69
C VAL A 172 26.23 15.01 -9.17
N LEU A 173 26.82 14.18 -10.02
CA LEU A 173 27.94 13.32 -9.62
C LEU A 173 29.28 14.01 -9.88
N LYS A 174 30.25 13.80 -8.99
CA LYS A 174 31.63 14.24 -9.20
C LYS A 174 32.26 13.42 -10.33
N LYS A 175 33.18 14.02 -11.08
CA LYS A 175 34.04 13.29 -12.03
C LYS A 175 35.22 12.63 -11.33
#